data_AF-A0A9E6WTL7-F1
#
_entry.id   AF-A0A9E6WTL7-F1
#
_cell.length_a   1.000
_cell.length_b   1.000
_cell.length_c   1.000
_cell.angle_alpha   90.00
_cell.angle_beta   90.00
_cell.angle_gamma   90.00
#
_symmetry.space_group_name_H-M   'P 1'
#
loop_
_entity.id
_entity.type
_entity.pdbx_description
1 polymer ?
#
loop_
_entity_poly.entity_id
_entity_poly.type
_entity_poly.pdbx_seq_one_letter_code
_entity_poly.pdbx_strand_id
1 'polypeptide(L)'
;MKRYRQLFSIPNVWVLVLAAFPARVAYGMVGLSLFFKAQQETGSIALAGLVIGANSLAGSFTAGIRGSVIDKYGQKWPLRILVPGYATMMIVVNASHSSHVIVGMAILMGLTAPPINLSVRPLWKTIVPADFLRTAYAVDSSVMNTAGVIGPVIATSLALSIHPGSPLLTAAIFMSIGGGALAMVPVSRDWKPEKKEKGAASLWNNPALRLMMLEGSFIGFGWGLFDVAVPAYATIENVAHRTAWVFAAMGISSIIGGLVAGLISKRTSSLLALRRTYFMWFLVAIPMAFTYPGWSMAIAGACLGFVGGAIQVFYWEVMEAVRPKGSAVSYMAWLWTVEGSVMSLGAAVGGVLSDTISPQFCLALTAVSIGMGNIVLTIGKKRLIAADRIPTAEEDTAAMEGNAPATT
;
A
#
# COMPACT_ATOMS: atom_id res chain seq x y z
N MET A 1 -25.96 3.14 3.66
CA MET A 1 -26.49 1.76 3.71
C MET A 1 -27.23 1.37 2.41
N LYS A 2 -28.33 2.02 2.01
CA LYS A 2 -29.10 1.65 0.78
C LYS A 2 -28.27 1.64 -0.52
N ARG A 3 -27.42 2.65 -0.73
CA ARG A 3 -26.56 2.78 -1.94
C ARG A 3 -25.50 1.69 -2.06
N TYR A 4 -24.99 1.16 -0.92
CA TYR A 4 -24.07 0.02 -0.91
C TYR A 4 -24.79 -1.28 -1.29
N ARG A 5 -25.99 -1.52 -0.75
CA ARG A 5 -26.79 -2.70 -1.11
C ARG A 5 -27.16 -2.72 -2.60
N GLN A 6 -27.47 -1.55 -3.16
CA GLN A 6 -27.73 -1.38 -4.59
C GLN A 6 -26.48 -1.62 -5.44
N LEU A 7 -25.31 -1.13 -5.02
CA LEU A 7 -24.03 -1.43 -5.70
C LEU A 7 -23.78 -2.95 -5.78
N PHE A 8 -23.98 -3.66 -4.67
CA PHE A 8 -23.83 -5.11 -4.60
C PHE A 8 -24.93 -5.90 -5.34
N SER A 9 -25.98 -5.22 -5.80
CA SER A 9 -27.01 -5.82 -6.67
C SER A 9 -26.62 -5.75 -8.15
N ILE A 10 -25.59 -4.98 -8.51
CA ILE A 10 -25.08 -4.88 -9.88
C ILE A 10 -24.31 -6.18 -10.22
N PRO A 11 -24.60 -6.83 -11.37
CA PRO A 11 -23.88 -8.01 -11.82
C PRO A 11 -22.36 -7.78 -11.88
N ASN A 12 -21.56 -8.81 -11.59
CA ASN A 12 -20.08 -8.79 -11.57
C ASN A 12 -19.39 -7.99 -10.45
N VAL A 13 -20.09 -7.16 -9.67
CA VAL A 13 -19.50 -6.45 -8.52
C VAL A 13 -18.97 -7.43 -7.48
N TRP A 14 -19.79 -8.39 -7.04
CA TRP A 14 -19.36 -9.43 -6.11
C TRP A 14 -18.25 -10.31 -6.66
N VAL A 15 -18.32 -10.62 -7.96
CA VAL A 15 -17.31 -11.46 -8.63
C VAL A 15 -15.95 -10.76 -8.61
N LEU A 16 -15.89 -9.45 -8.89
CA LEU A 16 -14.65 -8.69 -8.85
C LEU A 16 -14.07 -8.61 -7.43
N VAL A 17 -14.91 -8.31 -6.43
CA VAL A 17 -14.48 -8.22 -5.02
C VAL A 17 -13.95 -9.56 -4.53
N LEU A 18 -14.69 -10.65 -4.75
CA LEU A 18 -14.31 -11.99 -4.30
C LEU A 18 -13.09 -12.52 -5.06
N ALA A 19 -12.94 -12.21 -6.34
CA ALA A 19 -11.76 -12.60 -7.10
C ALA A 19 -10.51 -11.84 -6.65
N ALA A 20 -10.60 -10.53 -6.41
CA ALA A 20 -9.44 -9.72 -6.02
C ALA A 20 -9.01 -9.94 -4.56
N PHE A 21 -9.94 -10.32 -3.68
CA PHE A 21 -9.69 -10.36 -2.24
C PHE A 21 -8.57 -11.34 -1.84
N PRO A 22 -8.55 -12.62 -2.26
CA PRO A 22 -7.46 -13.54 -1.92
C PRO A 22 -6.09 -13.03 -2.38
N ALA A 23 -5.99 -12.47 -3.59
CA ALA A 23 -4.74 -11.93 -4.10
C ALA A 23 -4.26 -10.71 -3.28
N ARG A 24 -5.17 -9.88 -2.79
CA ARG A 24 -4.85 -8.76 -1.89
C ARG A 24 -4.39 -9.23 -0.52
N VAL A 25 -5.01 -10.29 0.02
CA VAL A 25 -4.56 -10.89 1.28
C VAL A 25 -3.14 -11.46 1.10
N ALA A 26 -2.88 -12.15 -0.01
CA ALA A 26 -1.53 -12.64 -0.34
C ALA A 26 -0.51 -11.49 -0.37
N TYR A 27 -0.84 -10.34 -0.99
CA TYR A 27 0.02 -9.16 -0.97
C TYR A 27 0.34 -8.66 0.44
N GLY A 28 -0.65 -8.63 1.34
CA GLY A 28 -0.44 -8.27 2.74
C GLY A 28 0.40 -9.29 3.51
N MET A 29 0.41 -10.56 3.09
CA MET A 29 1.21 -11.62 3.72
C MET A 29 2.70 -11.54 3.34
N VAL A 30 3.02 -11.19 2.09
CA VAL A 30 4.38 -11.34 1.53
C VAL A 30 5.47 -10.70 2.39
N GLY A 31 5.25 -9.48 2.91
CA GLY A 31 6.24 -8.77 3.72
C GLY A 31 6.70 -9.57 4.94
N LEU A 32 5.75 -9.95 5.81
CA LEU A 32 6.06 -10.74 7.00
C LEU A 32 6.44 -12.19 6.69
N SER A 33 5.87 -12.79 5.63
CA SER A 33 6.24 -14.13 5.20
C SER A 33 7.71 -14.20 4.78
N LEU A 34 8.20 -13.20 4.03
CA LEU A 34 9.61 -13.07 3.68
C LEU A 34 10.48 -12.77 4.91
N PHE A 35 10.02 -11.89 5.80
CA PHE A 35 10.72 -11.56 7.04
C PHE A 35 11.02 -12.84 7.85
N PHE A 36 9.97 -13.57 8.22
CA PHE A 36 10.10 -14.75 9.06
C PHE A 36 10.87 -15.87 8.35
N LYS A 37 10.64 -16.11 7.05
CA LYS A 37 11.41 -17.11 6.31
C LYS A 37 12.91 -16.81 6.32
N ALA A 38 13.29 -15.58 6.00
CA ALA A 38 14.70 -15.18 5.99
C ALA A 38 15.31 -15.24 7.40
N GLN A 39 14.58 -14.76 8.40
CA GLN A 39 15.05 -14.72 9.79
C GLN A 39 15.17 -16.13 10.40
N GLN A 40 14.26 -17.06 10.09
CA GLN A 40 14.31 -18.43 10.61
C GLN A 40 15.41 -19.28 9.96
N GLU A 41 15.70 -19.09 8.67
CA GLU A 41 16.76 -19.84 7.97
C GLU A 41 18.16 -19.29 8.29
N THR A 42 18.30 -17.97 8.44
CA THR A 42 19.61 -17.33 8.54
C THR A 42 19.95 -16.84 9.94
N GLY A 43 18.97 -16.75 10.84
CA GLY A 43 19.12 -16.17 12.18
C GLY A 43 19.31 -14.65 12.20
N SER A 44 19.40 -13.98 11.05
CA SER A 44 19.70 -12.54 10.97
C SER A 44 18.47 -11.70 10.60
N ILE A 45 18.20 -10.69 11.43
CA ILE A 45 17.15 -9.69 11.19
C ILE A 45 17.59 -8.72 10.08
N ALA A 46 18.88 -8.40 10.01
CA ALA A 46 19.44 -7.59 8.93
C ALA A 46 19.17 -8.22 7.56
N LEU A 47 19.38 -9.53 7.44
CA LEU A 47 19.10 -10.24 6.19
C LEU A 47 17.60 -10.28 5.88
N ALA A 48 16.74 -10.46 6.89
CA ALA A 48 15.29 -10.42 6.70
C ALA A 48 14.81 -9.05 6.17
N GLY A 49 15.30 -7.95 6.73
CA GLY A 49 15.05 -6.60 6.21
C GLY A 49 15.57 -6.41 4.79
N LEU A 50 16.76 -6.92 4.48
CA LEU A 50 17.34 -6.88 3.13
C LEU A 50 16.48 -7.63 2.12
N VAL A 51 15.96 -8.82 2.46
CA VAL A 51 15.11 -9.64 1.58
C VAL A 51 13.80 -8.91 1.26
N ILE A 52 13.15 -8.31 2.26
CA ILE A 52 11.92 -7.53 2.07
C ILE A 52 12.19 -6.29 1.24
N GLY A 53 13.26 -5.57 1.57
CA GLY A 53 13.71 -4.39 0.83
C GLY A 53 14.00 -4.73 -0.63
N ALA A 54 14.79 -5.76 -0.90
CA ALA A 54 15.14 -6.17 -2.26
C ALA A 54 13.91 -6.60 -3.08
N ASN A 55 12.98 -7.38 -2.50
CA ASN A 55 11.72 -7.74 -3.15
C ASN A 55 10.84 -6.50 -3.45
N SER A 56 10.69 -5.61 -2.47
CA SER A 56 9.88 -4.40 -2.62
C SER A 56 10.49 -3.43 -3.63
N LEU A 57 11.81 -3.25 -3.63
CA LEU A 57 12.52 -2.41 -4.59
C LEU A 57 12.35 -2.93 -6.02
N ALA A 58 12.56 -4.23 -6.21
CA ALA A 58 12.35 -4.89 -7.50
C ALA A 58 10.89 -4.76 -7.97
N GLY A 59 9.94 -4.89 -7.04
CA GLY A 59 8.52 -4.69 -7.30
C GLY A 59 8.17 -3.24 -7.69
N SER A 60 8.61 -2.25 -6.92
CA SER A 60 8.34 -0.84 -7.19
C SER A 60 8.96 -0.38 -8.50
N PHE A 61 10.21 -0.79 -8.79
CA PHE A 61 10.90 -0.43 -10.03
C PHE A 61 10.19 -0.99 -11.28
N THR A 62 9.72 -2.24 -11.20
CA THR A 62 9.03 -2.88 -12.34
C THR A 62 7.54 -2.53 -12.40
N ALA A 63 6.96 -1.89 -11.39
CA ALA A 63 5.54 -1.52 -11.37
C ALA A 63 5.15 -0.64 -12.59
N GLY A 64 5.98 0.36 -12.93
CA GLY A 64 5.75 1.23 -14.08
C GLY A 64 5.83 0.50 -15.43
N ILE A 65 6.80 -0.41 -15.58
CA ILE A 65 6.96 -1.23 -16.79
C ILE A 65 5.76 -2.17 -16.93
N ARG A 66 5.37 -2.86 -15.86
CA ARG A 66 4.23 -3.79 -15.84
C ARG A 66 2.89 -3.09 -16.13
N GLY A 67 2.70 -1.89 -15.58
CA GLY A 67 1.54 -1.06 -15.91
C GLY A 67 1.51 -0.69 -17.40
N SER A 68 2.65 -0.29 -17.97
CA SER A 68 2.76 0.05 -19.40
C SER A 68 2.50 -1.16 -20.32
N VAL A 69 2.92 -2.36 -19.91
CA VAL A 69 2.63 -3.61 -20.63
C VAL A 69 1.13 -3.92 -20.61
N ILE A 70 0.45 -3.73 -19.48
CA ILE A 70 -1.01 -3.90 -19.38
C ILE A 70 -1.75 -2.88 -20.26
N ASP A 71 -1.28 -1.63 -20.26
CA ASP A 71 -1.87 -0.59 -21.11
C ASP A 71 -1.69 -0.88 -22.60
N LYS A 72 -0.65 -1.63 -23.00
CA LYS A 72 -0.38 -1.95 -24.41
C LYS A 72 -1.04 -3.25 -24.88
N TYR A 73 -1.00 -4.28 -24.05
CA TYR A 73 -1.41 -5.64 -24.40
C TYR A 73 -2.72 -6.09 -23.74
N GLY A 74 -3.34 -5.22 -22.94
CA GLY A 74 -4.50 -5.56 -22.10
C GLY A 74 -4.11 -6.33 -20.84
N GLN A 75 -5.08 -6.54 -19.95
CA GLN A 75 -4.88 -7.17 -18.66
C GLN A 75 -4.72 -8.71 -18.75
N LYS A 76 -5.33 -9.33 -19.77
CA LYS A 76 -5.48 -10.79 -19.89
C LYS A 76 -4.17 -11.58 -19.88
N TRP A 77 -3.21 -11.24 -20.72
CA TRP A 77 -1.96 -12.01 -20.87
C TRP A 77 -0.94 -11.73 -19.75
N PRO A 78 -0.69 -10.47 -19.35
CA PRO A 78 0.21 -10.17 -18.23
C PRO A 78 -0.22 -10.85 -16.92
N LEU A 79 -1.51 -10.83 -16.58
CA LEU A 79 -2.01 -11.51 -15.38
C LEU A 79 -1.83 -13.02 -15.46
N ARG A 80 -2.05 -13.65 -16.62
CA ARG A 80 -1.88 -15.11 -16.81
C ARG A 80 -0.44 -15.59 -16.68
N ILE A 81 0.54 -14.73 -16.96
CA ILE A 81 1.96 -15.09 -16.84
C ILE A 81 2.50 -14.71 -15.47
N LEU A 82 2.22 -13.48 -15.00
CA LEU A 82 2.78 -12.95 -13.76
C LEU A 82 2.18 -13.61 -12.51
N VAL A 83 0.89 -13.97 -12.51
CA VAL A 83 0.28 -14.61 -11.32
C VAL A 83 0.90 -15.98 -11.03
N PRO A 84 0.98 -16.94 -11.98
CA PRO A 84 1.67 -18.21 -11.74
C PRO A 84 3.16 -18.02 -11.50
N GLY A 85 3.81 -17.08 -12.19
CA GLY A 85 5.23 -16.77 -11.98
C GLY A 85 5.51 -16.34 -10.55
N TYR A 86 4.71 -15.42 -10.01
CA TYR A 86 4.87 -14.93 -8.64
C TYR A 86 4.55 -16.00 -7.59
N ALA A 87 3.47 -16.77 -7.79
CA ALA A 87 3.14 -17.89 -6.90
C ALA A 87 4.23 -18.98 -6.91
N THR A 88 4.81 -19.28 -8.07
CA THR A 88 5.93 -20.22 -8.19
C THR A 88 7.16 -19.67 -7.47
N MET A 89 7.47 -18.38 -7.63
CA MET A 89 8.61 -17.76 -6.94
C MET A 89 8.45 -17.77 -5.42
N MET A 90 7.22 -17.62 -4.88
CA MET A 90 6.98 -17.80 -3.44
C MET A 90 7.34 -19.21 -2.97
N ILE A 91 7.00 -20.24 -3.76
CA ILE A 91 7.35 -21.64 -3.46
C ILE A 91 8.87 -21.84 -3.54
N VAL A 92 9.53 -21.28 -4.54
CA VAL A 92 11.00 -21.36 -4.72
C VAL A 92 11.74 -20.68 -3.56
N VAL A 93 11.32 -19.47 -3.16
CA VAL A 93 11.87 -18.79 -1.98
C VAL A 93 11.65 -19.64 -0.74
N ASN A 94 10.47 -20.25 -0.59
CA ASN A 94 10.16 -21.10 0.55
C ASN A 94 11.03 -22.37 0.62
N ALA A 95 11.41 -22.94 -0.52
CA ALA A 95 12.32 -24.10 -0.62
C ALA A 95 13.81 -23.72 -0.50
N SER A 96 14.13 -22.42 -0.47
CA SER A 96 15.51 -21.94 -0.37
C SER A 96 15.97 -21.90 1.09
N HIS A 97 17.21 -22.34 1.32
CA HIS A 97 17.86 -22.37 2.64
C HIS A 97 19.10 -21.47 2.72
N SER A 98 19.74 -21.19 1.57
CA SER A 98 20.92 -20.34 1.52
C SER A 98 20.56 -18.85 1.47
N SER A 99 21.18 -18.06 2.34
CA SER A 99 21.09 -16.61 2.44
C SER A 99 21.11 -15.89 1.07
N HIS A 100 22.11 -16.20 0.23
CA HIS A 100 22.28 -15.55 -1.07
C HIS A 100 21.17 -15.95 -2.06
N VAL A 101 20.74 -17.21 -2.00
CA VAL A 101 19.66 -17.73 -2.84
C VAL A 101 18.33 -17.09 -2.44
N ILE A 102 18.04 -16.95 -1.15
CA ILE A 102 16.82 -16.29 -0.66
C ILE A 102 16.74 -14.85 -1.17
N VAL A 103 17.83 -14.07 -1.06
CA VAL A 103 17.87 -12.69 -1.56
C VAL A 103 17.66 -12.65 -3.09
N GLY A 104 18.37 -13.48 -3.84
CA GLY A 104 18.25 -13.55 -5.30
C GLY A 104 16.84 -13.93 -5.75
N MET A 105 16.24 -14.93 -5.12
CA MET A 105 14.88 -15.39 -5.43
C MET A 105 13.82 -14.36 -4.99
N ALA A 106 14.03 -13.64 -3.89
CA ALA A 106 13.14 -12.56 -3.47
C ALA A 106 13.16 -11.38 -4.45
N ILE A 107 14.31 -11.06 -5.05
CA ILE A 107 14.40 -10.07 -6.14
C ILE A 107 13.57 -10.56 -7.35
N LEU A 108 13.79 -11.80 -7.79
CA LEU A 108 13.04 -12.38 -8.92
C LEU A 108 11.52 -12.45 -8.64
N MET A 109 11.15 -12.74 -7.40
CA MET A 109 9.77 -12.67 -6.92
C MET A 109 9.24 -11.25 -7.08
N GLY A 110 9.94 -10.23 -6.57
CA GLY A 110 9.54 -8.82 -6.73
C GLY A 110 9.34 -8.38 -8.19
N LEU A 111 10.24 -8.81 -9.10
CA LEU A 111 10.14 -8.54 -10.54
C LEU A 111 8.89 -9.17 -11.18
N THR A 112 8.43 -10.32 -10.67
CA THR A 112 7.26 -11.04 -11.18
C THR A 112 5.94 -10.66 -10.49
N ALA A 113 5.95 -9.77 -9.50
CA ALA A 113 4.75 -9.32 -8.79
C ALA A 113 3.62 -8.84 -9.73
N PRO A 114 2.45 -9.52 -9.73
CA PRO A 114 1.36 -9.21 -10.65
C PRO A 114 0.68 -7.90 -10.25
N PRO A 115 0.44 -6.94 -11.14
CA PRO A 115 -0.15 -5.63 -10.79
C PRO A 115 -1.67 -5.71 -10.52
N ILE A 116 -2.10 -6.61 -9.62
CA ILE A 116 -3.50 -6.91 -9.26
C ILE A 116 -4.24 -5.62 -8.87
N ASN A 117 -3.67 -4.81 -7.98
CA ASN A 117 -4.32 -3.59 -7.49
C ASN A 117 -4.51 -2.54 -8.59
N LEU A 118 -3.56 -2.46 -9.53
CA LEU A 118 -3.66 -1.57 -10.69
C LEU A 118 -4.68 -2.10 -11.70
N SER A 119 -4.86 -3.41 -11.81
CA SER A 119 -5.82 -4.02 -12.74
C SER A 119 -7.28 -3.91 -12.29
N VAL A 120 -7.55 -4.00 -10.98
CA VAL A 120 -8.93 -3.97 -10.44
C VAL A 120 -9.59 -2.60 -10.60
N ARG A 121 -8.82 -1.51 -10.47
CA ARG A 121 -9.37 -0.14 -10.45
C ARG A 121 -10.02 0.29 -11.79
N PRO A 122 -9.44 -0.02 -12.97
CA PRO A 122 -10.10 0.16 -14.26
C PRO A 122 -11.35 -0.71 -14.45
N LEU A 123 -11.38 -1.94 -13.90
CA LEU A 123 -12.52 -2.85 -14.05
C LEU A 123 -13.79 -2.33 -13.37
N TRP A 124 -13.66 -1.52 -12.32
CA TRP A 124 -14.81 -0.86 -11.71
C TRP A 124 -15.52 0.10 -12.67
N LYS A 125 -14.78 0.75 -13.59
CA LYS A 125 -15.36 1.64 -14.61
C LYS A 125 -16.15 0.91 -15.68
N THR A 126 -15.84 -0.36 -15.93
CA THR A 126 -16.58 -1.17 -16.90
C THR A 126 -17.77 -1.91 -16.30
N ILE A 127 -17.78 -2.15 -14.98
CA ILE A 127 -18.86 -2.89 -14.30
C ILE A 127 -19.97 -1.97 -13.79
N VAL A 128 -19.61 -0.79 -13.31
CA VAL A 128 -20.50 0.04 -12.49
C VAL A 128 -20.84 1.34 -13.24
N PRO A 129 -22.11 1.78 -13.26
CA PRO A 129 -22.50 3.08 -13.81
C PRO A 129 -21.77 4.24 -13.12
N ALA A 130 -21.60 5.36 -13.83
CA ALA A 130 -20.86 6.53 -13.33
C ALA A 130 -21.34 6.99 -11.93
N ASP A 131 -22.65 6.96 -11.68
CA ASP A 131 -23.26 7.36 -10.42
C ASP A 131 -22.86 6.48 -9.21
N PHE A 132 -22.37 5.27 -9.46
CA PHE A 132 -21.98 4.32 -8.43
C PHE A 132 -20.46 4.16 -8.32
N LEU A 133 -19.66 4.75 -9.21
CA LEU A 133 -18.19 4.65 -9.23
C LEU A 133 -17.52 5.09 -7.91
N ARG A 134 -17.97 6.22 -7.34
CA ARG A 134 -17.43 6.70 -6.05
C ARG A 134 -17.68 5.69 -4.92
N THR A 135 -18.84 5.04 -4.95
CA THR A 135 -19.19 4.00 -3.95
C THR A 135 -18.37 2.73 -4.20
N ALA A 136 -18.16 2.35 -5.46
CA ALA A 136 -17.33 1.22 -5.85
C ALA A 136 -15.87 1.40 -5.41
N TYR A 137 -15.27 2.57 -5.63
CA TYR A 137 -13.91 2.86 -5.17
C TYR A 137 -13.77 2.91 -3.65
N ALA A 138 -14.80 3.38 -2.93
CA ALA A 138 -14.82 3.32 -1.48
C ALA A 138 -14.85 1.88 -0.95
N VAL A 139 -15.67 1.01 -1.55
CA VAL A 139 -15.69 -0.43 -1.24
C VAL A 139 -14.35 -1.07 -1.58
N ASP A 140 -13.80 -0.79 -2.76
CA ASP A 140 -12.52 -1.34 -3.21
C ASP A 140 -11.37 -1.01 -2.24
N SER A 141 -11.29 0.25 -1.82
CA SER A 141 -10.29 0.73 -0.85
C SER A 141 -10.49 0.06 0.51
N SER A 142 -11.74 -0.10 0.97
CA SER A 142 -12.06 -0.78 2.23
C SER A 142 -11.66 -2.25 2.20
N VAL A 143 -11.87 -2.94 1.07
CA VAL A 143 -11.46 -4.33 0.84
C VAL A 143 -9.95 -4.44 0.83
N MET A 144 -9.25 -3.50 0.19
CA MET A 144 -7.78 -3.43 0.17
C MET A 144 -7.20 -3.23 1.57
N ASN A 145 -7.75 -2.28 2.34
CA ASN A 145 -7.33 -2.04 3.72
C ASN A 145 -7.58 -3.27 4.59
N THR A 146 -8.76 -3.88 4.51
CA THR A 146 -9.10 -5.12 5.21
C THR A 146 -8.11 -6.25 4.90
N ALA A 147 -7.77 -6.44 3.63
CA ALA A 147 -6.78 -7.43 3.22
C ALA A 147 -5.38 -7.12 3.75
N GLY A 148 -5.00 -5.84 3.81
CA GLY A 148 -3.77 -5.35 4.43
C GLY A 148 -3.70 -5.57 5.94
N VAL A 149 -4.84 -5.69 6.63
CA VAL A 149 -4.90 -6.08 8.05
C VAL A 149 -4.81 -7.60 8.22
N ILE A 150 -5.58 -8.35 7.43
CA ILE A 150 -5.69 -9.80 7.55
C ILE A 150 -4.38 -10.49 7.13
N GLY A 151 -3.70 -9.99 6.11
CA GLY A 151 -2.47 -10.58 5.58
C GLY A 151 -1.37 -10.76 6.63
N PRO A 152 -0.92 -9.68 7.31
CA PRO A 152 0.07 -9.77 8.38
C PRO A 152 -0.31 -10.71 9.53
N VAL A 153 -1.61 -10.75 9.88
CA VAL A 153 -2.12 -11.63 10.94
C VAL A 153 -2.00 -13.11 10.55
N ILE A 154 -2.41 -13.46 9.33
CA ILE A 154 -2.28 -14.83 8.82
C ILE A 154 -0.80 -15.20 8.68
N ALA A 155 0.02 -14.32 8.10
CA ALA A 155 1.45 -14.57 7.88
C ALA A 155 2.18 -14.84 9.20
N THR A 156 1.95 -14.01 10.22
CA THR A 156 2.56 -14.20 11.55
C THR A 156 2.07 -15.47 12.23
N SER A 157 0.76 -15.74 12.20
CA SER A 157 0.18 -16.93 12.85
C SER A 157 0.72 -18.22 12.24
N LEU A 158 0.87 -18.25 10.91
CA LEU A 158 1.44 -19.38 10.18
C LEU A 158 2.96 -19.49 10.41
N ALA A 159 3.68 -18.37 10.48
CA ALA A 159 5.12 -18.37 10.68
C ALA A 159 5.53 -18.94 12.05
N LEU A 160 4.63 -18.85 13.03
CA LEU A 160 4.80 -19.36 14.39
C LEU A 160 4.20 -20.76 14.58
N SER A 161 3.61 -21.33 13.53
CA SER A 161 3.13 -22.71 13.55
C SER A 161 4.31 -23.71 13.43
N ILE A 162 4.01 -24.99 13.60
CA ILE A 162 4.97 -26.10 13.49
C ILE A 162 5.64 -26.16 12.10
N HIS A 163 5.09 -25.46 11.09
CA HIS A 163 5.60 -25.42 9.74
C HIS A 163 6.09 -24.01 9.33
N PRO A 164 7.40 -23.72 9.53
CA PRO A 164 8.09 -22.49 9.11
C PRO A 164 7.77 -22.00 7.69
N GLY A 165 7.60 -22.94 6.74
CA GLY A 165 7.34 -22.62 5.34
C GLY A 165 5.87 -22.39 4.97
N SER A 166 4.94 -22.50 5.93
CA SER A 166 3.51 -22.34 5.67
C SER A 166 3.07 -20.94 5.21
N PRO A 167 3.66 -19.81 5.65
CA PRO A 167 3.19 -18.48 5.27
C PRO A 167 3.32 -18.19 3.76
N LEU A 168 4.47 -18.52 3.17
CA LEU A 168 4.72 -18.31 1.73
C LEU A 168 3.87 -19.25 0.87
N LEU A 169 3.67 -20.49 1.30
CA LEU A 169 2.81 -21.45 0.60
C LEU A 169 1.34 -20.99 0.61
N THR A 170 0.82 -20.56 1.76
CA THR A 170 -0.55 -20.03 1.83
C THR A 170 -0.70 -18.76 1.01
N ALA A 171 0.29 -17.86 1.03
CA ALA A 171 0.29 -16.68 0.16
C ALA A 171 0.28 -17.07 -1.33
N ALA A 172 1.04 -18.10 -1.72
CA ALA A 172 1.07 -18.61 -3.10
C ALA A 172 -0.29 -19.18 -3.53
N ILE A 173 -0.96 -19.92 -2.64
CA ILE A 173 -2.31 -20.46 -2.87
C ILE A 173 -3.31 -19.31 -3.04
N PHE A 174 -3.31 -18.33 -2.13
CA PHE A 174 -4.20 -17.18 -2.21
C PHE A 174 -3.96 -16.32 -3.45
N MET A 175 -2.70 -16.13 -3.85
CA MET A 175 -2.35 -15.44 -5.09
C MET A 175 -2.83 -16.22 -6.32
N SER A 176 -2.66 -17.54 -6.33
CA SER A 176 -3.09 -18.41 -7.44
C SER A 176 -4.62 -18.41 -7.58
N ILE A 177 -5.35 -18.51 -6.47
CA ILE A 177 -6.81 -18.46 -6.46
C ILE A 177 -7.31 -17.07 -6.88
N GLY A 178 -6.86 -16.01 -6.22
CA GLY A 178 -7.37 -14.67 -6.48
C GLY A 178 -6.92 -14.10 -7.82
N GLY A 179 -5.63 -14.20 -8.12
CA GLY A 179 -5.06 -13.75 -9.39
C GLY A 179 -5.55 -14.61 -10.57
N GLY A 180 -5.69 -15.93 -10.36
CA GLY A 180 -6.26 -16.85 -11.35
C GLY A 180 -7.73 -16.55 -11.61
N ALA A 181 -8.54 -16.38 -10.56
CA ALA A 181 -9.94 -15.97 -10.68
C ALA A 181 -10.05 -14.64 -11.43
N LEU A 182 -9.27 -13.63 -11.07
CA LEU A 182 -9.26 -12.32 -11.73
C LEU A 182 -8.85 -12.41 -13.21
N ALA A 183 -7.94 -13.30 -13.57
CA ALA A 183 -7.55 -13.55 -14.97
C ALA A 183 -8.62 -14.32 -15.78
N MET A 184 -9.56 -14.99 -15.09
CA MET A 184 -10.65 -15.74 -15.70
C MET A 184 -11.95 -14.93 -15.82
N VAL A 185 -12.15 -13.89 -14.98
CA VAL A 185 -13.36 -13.04 -15.03
C VAL A 185 -13.52 -12.42 -16.44
N PRO A 186 -14.69 -12.57 -17.09
CA PRO A 186 -14.94 -12.03 -18.44
C PRO A 186 -14.65 -10.53 -18.57
N VAL A 187 -15.01 -9.75 -17.56
CA VAL A 187 -14.76 -8.30 -17.47
C VAL A 187 -13.26 -7.98 -17.58
N SER A 188 -12.39 -8.81 -17.00
CA SER A 188 -10.93 -8.67 -17.09
C SER A 188 -10.38 -9.13 -18.44
N ARG A 189 -11.03 -10.11 -19.08
CA ARG A 189 -10.63 -10.66 -20.38
C ARG A 189 -10.94 -9.73 -21.55
N ASP A 190 -12.06 -9.02 -21.47
CA ASP A 190 -12.57 -8.17 -22.55
C ASP A 190 -12.22 -6.69 -22.35
N TRP A 191 -11.49 -6.38 -21.27
CA TRP A 191 -11.01 -5.04 -21.00
C TRP A 191 -10.03 -4.60 -22.09
N LYS A 192 -10.43 -3.57 -22.85
CA LYS A 192 -9.59 -2.90 -23.84
C LYS A 192 -8.92 -1.69 -23.19
N PRO A 193 -7.60 -1.51 -23.35
CA PRO A 193 -6.93 -0.33 -22.83
C PRO A 193 -7.54 0.97 -23.38
N GLU A 194 -7.72 1.93 -22.49
CA GLU A 194 -8.14 3.28 -22.84
C GLU A 194 -7.02 3.93 -23.69
N LYS A 195 -7.38 4.56 -24.82
CA LYS A 195 -6.39 5.18 -25.70
C LYS A 195 -5.72 6.34 -24.96
N LYS A 196 -4.41 6.24 -24.72
CA LYS A 196 -3.61 7.35 -24.19
C LYS A 196 -3.67 8.53 -25.18
N GLU A 197 -4.10 9.70 -24.70
CA GLU A 197 -3.94 10.94 -25.45
C GLU A 197 -2.46 11.21 -25.71
N LYS A 198 -2.13 11.50 -26.98
CA LYS A 198 -0.78 11.88 -27.38
C LYS A 198 -0.51 13.32 -26.90
N GLY A 199 0.52 13.51 -26.08
CA GLY A 199 0.99 14.84 -25.69
C GLY A 199 0.97 15.18 -24.19
N ALA A 200 0.84 14.19 -23.30
CA ALA A 200 0.94 14.45 -21.85
C ALA A 200 2.32 15.08 -21.50
N ALA A 201 2.30 16.33 -21.07
CA ALA A 201 3.49 17.08 -20.68
C ALA A 201 4.26 16.36 -19.56
N SER A 202 5.58 16.58 -19.51
CA SER A 202 6.47 15.97 -18.52
C SER A 202 6.02 16.31 -17.09
N LEU A 203 5.37 15.36 -16.43
CA LEU A 203 4.92 15.40 -15.02
C LEU A 203 6.05 15.83 -14.07
N TRP A 204 7.29 15.45 -14.40
CA TRP A 204 8.49 15.79 -13.65
C TRP A 204 8.77 17.28 -13.53
N ASN A 205 8.20 18.13 -14.38
CA ASN A 205 8.37 19.59 -14.30
C ASN A 205 7.37 20.26 -13.36
N ASN A 206 6.39 19.53 -12.82
CA ASN A 206 5.44 20.09 -11.86
C ASN A 206 6.10 20.22 -10.48
N PRO A 207 6.29 21.45 -9.96
CA PRO A 207 6.96 21.69 -8.68
C PRO A 207 6.19 21.11 -7.47
N ALA A 208 4.88 20.88 -7.62
CA ALA A 208 4.05 20.29 -6.58
C ALA A 208 4.16 18.75 -6.55
N LEU A 209 4.35 18.10 -7.71
CA LEU A 209 4.68 16.67 -7.76
C LEU A 209 6.01 16.38 -7.09
N ARG A 210 7.04 17.20 -7.38
CA ARG A 210 8.36 17.05 -6.74
C ARG A 210 8.28 17.19 -5.22
N LEU A 211 7.43 18.08 -4.72
CA LEU A 211 7.23 18.26 -3.29
C LEU A 211 6.55 17.02 -2.67
N MET A 212 5.48 16.50 -3.28
CA MET A 212 4.81 15.29 -2.80
C MET A 212 5.71 14.05 -2.91
N MET A 213 6.56 13.96 -3.94
CA MET A 213 7.56 12.90 -4.05
C MET A 213 8.62 13.00 -2.94
N LEU A 214 9.09 14.22 -2.66
CA LEU A 214 10.09 14.46 -1.61
C LEU A 214 9.51 14.13 -0.24
N GLU A 215 8.28 14.57 0.05
CA GLU A 215 7.58 14.24 1.29
C GLU A 215 7.25 12.75 1.39
N GLY A 216 6.72 12.15 0.32
CA GLY A 216 6.46 10.72 0.21
C GLY A 216 7.72 9.87 0.36
N SER A 217 8.91 10.39 0.03
CA SER A 217 10.18 9.70 0.31
C SER A 217 10.42 9.54 1.80
N PHE A 218 10.18 10.59 2.61
CA PHE A 218 10.34 10.52 4.06
C PHE A 218 9.28 9.63 4.71
N ILE A 219 8.04 9.68 4.23
CA ILE A 219 6.96 8.78 4.67
C ILE A 219 7.32 7.34 4.35
N GLY A 220 7.68 7.06 3.09
CA GLY A 220 8.07 5.73 2.64
C GLY A 220 9.20 5.19 3.50
N PHE A 221 10.26 5.96 3.70
CA PHE A 221 11.39 5.57 4.56
C PHE A 221 10.93 5.19 5.97
N GLY A 222 10.13 6.06 6.61
CA GLY A 222 9.62 5.84 7.96
C GLY A 222 8.71 4.61 8.06
N TRP A 223 7.87 4.40 7.04
CA TRP A 223 6.99 3.24 6.95
C TRP A 223 7.77 1.93 6.77
N GLY A 224 8.80 1.94 5.91
CA GLY A 224 9.68 0.79 5.72
C GLY A 224 10.46 0.42 6.98
N LEU A 225 10.96 1.43 7.72
CA LEU A 225 11.58 1.22 9.04
C LEU A 225 10.60 0.58 10.02
N PHE A 226 9.37 1.07 10.07
CA PHE A 226 8.33 0.57 10.97
C PHE A 226 7.93 -0.88 10.66
N ASP A 227 7.70 -1.19 9.38
CA ASP A 227 7.27 -2.51 8.92
C ASP A 227 8.29 -3.62 9.28
N VAL A 228 9.57 -3.27 9.39
CA VAL A 228 10.64 -4.21 9.77
C VAL A 228 10.97 -4.14 11.26
N ALA A 229 10.95 -2.95 11.87
CA ALA A 229 11.29 -2.77 13.28
C ALA A 229 10.28 -3.44 14.23
N VAL A 230 8.99 -3.40 13.90
CA VAL A 230 7.94 -4.05 14.71
C VAL A 230 8.14 -5.56 14.83
N PRO A 231 8.23 -6.33 13.72
CA PRO A 231 8.49 -7.77 13.81
C PRO A 231 9.88 -8.07 14.37
N ALA A 232 10.91 -7.28 14.03
CA ALA A 232 12.25 -7.43 14.60
C ALA A 232 12.24 -7.33 16.13
N TYR A 233 11.58 -6.31 16.67
CA TYR A 233 11.50 -6.11 18.12
C TYR A 233 10.75 -7.25 18.81
N ALA A 234 9.62 -7.65 18.24
CA ALA A 234 8.83 -8.76 18.77
C ALA A 234 9.63 -10.08 18.74
N THR A 235 10.48 -10.30 17.73
CA THR A 235 11.31 -11.50 17.65
C THR A 235 12.48 -11.48 18.64
N ILE A 236 13.18 -10.35 18.79
CA ILE A 236 14.29 -10.21 19.76
C ILE A 236 13.81 -10.49 21.20
N GLU A 237 12.62 -10.01 21.53
CA GLU A 237 12.00 -10.19 22.85
C GLU A 237 11.26 -11.54 23.00
N ASN A 238 11.44 -12.48 22.05
CA ASN A 238 10.81 -13.81 22.04
C ASN A 238 9.26 -13.79 22.10
N VAL A 239 8.64 -12.72 21.61
CA VAL A 239 7.17 -12.51 21.60
C VAL A 239 6.64 -12.22 20.19
N ALA A 240 7.17 -12.93 19.18
CA ALA A 240 6.82 -12.74 17.77
C ALA A 240 5.32 -12.83 17.45
N HIS A 241 4.51 -13.53 18.27
CA HIS A 241 3.05 -13.58 18.13
C HIS A 241 2.38 -12.21 18.28
N ARG A 242 3.01 -11.27 18.99
CA ARG A 242 2.47 -9.93 19.23
C ARG A 242 2.53 -9.02 18.00
N THR A 243 3.39 -9.33 17.02
CA THR A 243 3.45 -8.63 15.73
C THR A 243 2.07 -8.57 15.07
N ALA A 244 1.37 -9.72 15.02
CA ALA A 244 0.04 -9.81 14.44
C ALA A 244 -0.95 -8.87 15.11
N TRP A 245 -0.92 -8.78 16.44
CA TRP A 245 -1.86 -7.98 17.22
C TRP A 245 -1.62 -6.48 17.02
N VAL A 246 -0.35 -6.06 16.90
CA VAL A 246 0.02 -4.66 16.64
C VAL A 246 -0.47 -4.23 15.25
N PHE A 247 -0.19 -5.01 14.20
CA PHE A 247 -0.68 -4.70 12.84
C PHE A 247 -2.20 -4.79 12.74
N ALA A 248 -2.84 -5.73 13.46
CA ALA A 248 -4.30 -5.83 13.51
C ALA A 248 -4.93 -4.58 14.15
N ALA A 249 -4.43 -4.16 15.31
CA ALA A 249 -4.91 -2.98 16.02
C ALA A 249 -4.69 -1.70 15.19
N MET A 250 -3.53 -1.58 14.54
CA MET A 250 -3.20 -0.48 13.64
C MET A 250 -4.13 -0.45 12.42
N GLY A 251 -4.38 -1.60 11.80
CA GLY A 251 -5.26 -1.73 10.66
C GLY A 251 -6.72 -1.37 10.96
N ILE A 252 -7.28 -1.88 12.07
CA ILE A 252 -8.63 -1.53 12.53
C ILE A 252 -8.70 -0.03 12.81
N SER A 253 -7.72 0.51 13.52
CA SER A 253 -7.68 1.93 13.87
C SER A 253 -7.55 2.83 12.64
N SER A 254 -6.79 2.41 11.63
CA SER A 254 -6.68 3.11 10.34
C SER A 254 -8.01 3.18 9.59
N ILE A 255 -8.80 2.11 9.59
CA ILE A 255 -10.14 2.14 9.01
C ILE A 255 -11.03 3.16 9.75
N ILE A 256 -11.00 3.16 11.09
CA ILE A 256 -11.78 4.11 11.91
C ILE A 256 -11.30 5.55 11.64
N GLY A 257 -10.00 5.79 11.62
CA GLY A 257 -9.40 7.10 11.37
C GLY A 257 -9.74 7.65 9.99
N GLY A 258 -9.68 6.82 8.95
CA GLY A 258 -10.08 7.20 7.59
C GLY A 258 -11.58 7.52 7.49
N LEU A 259 -12.45 6.78 8.18
CA LEU A 259 -13.88 7.08 8.24
C LEU A 259 -14.17 8.41 8.94
N VAL A 260 -13.50 8.68 10.08
CA VAL A 260 -13.63 9.94 10.82
C VAL A 260 -13.13 11.11 9.97
N ALA A 261 -11.97 10.97 9.32
CA ALA A 261 -11.43 11.99 8.42
C ALA A 261 -12.37 12.27 7.23
N GLY A 262 -12.99 11.24 6.64
CA GLY A 262 -13.96 11.41 5.56
C GLY A 262 -15.23 12.17 5.96
N LEU A 263 -15.62 12.13 7.24
CA LEU A 263 -16.72 12.94 7.77
C LEU A 263 -16.31 14.41 7.98
N ILE A 264 -15.06 14.64 8.39
CA ILE A 264 -14.50 15.96 8.71
C ILE A 264 -14.04 16.71 7.45
N SER A 265 -13.62 15.99 6.41
CA SER A 265 -13.14 16.53 5.13
C SER A 265 -14.13 17.51 4.51
N LYS A 266 -15.43 17.22 4.60
CA LYS A 266 -16.50 18.10 4.09
C LYS A 266 -16.63 19.45 4.81
N ARG A 267 -15.97 19.63 5.95
CA ARG A 267 -16.13 20.80 6.84
C ARG A 267 -14.83 21.60 7.02
N THR A 268 -13.72 21.20 6.41
CA THR A 268 -12.41 21.83 6.63
C THR A 268 -11.60 21.96 5.34
N SER A 269 -10.70 22.93 5.26
CA SER A 269 -9.72 23.01 4.15
C SER A 269 -8.81 21.78 4.19
N SER A 270 -8.69 21.06 3.07
CA SER A 270 -7.92 19.82 2.95
C SER A 270 -6.43 20.02 3.29
N LEU A 271 -5.85 21.19 2.98
CA LEU A 271 -4.46 21.50 3.31
C LEU A 271 -4.25 21.75 4.83
N LEU A 272 -5.18 22.47 5.47
CA LEU A 272 -5.12 22.71 6.91
C LEU A 272 -5.34 21.42 7.70
N ALA A 273 -6.28 20.59 7.26
CA ALA A 273 -6.56 19.28 7.83
C ALA A 273 -5.38 18.32 7.63
N LEU A 274 -4.77 18.29 6.45
CA LEU A 274 -3.56 17.50 6.19
C LEU A 274 -2.43 17.91 7.14
N ARG A 275 -2.12 19.21 7.26
CA ARG A 275 -1.04 19.69 8.14
C ARG A 275 -1.29 19.38 9.62
N ARG A 276 -2.52 19.58 10.10
CA ARG A 276 -2.87 19.27 11.50
C ARG A 276 -2.77 17.77 11.77
N THR A 277 -3.28 16.95 10.86
CA THR A 277 -3.20 15.49 10.96
C THR A 277 -1.76 15.01 10.88
N TYR A 278 -0.93 15.61 10.03
CA TYR A 278 0.50 15.33 9.92
C TYR A 278 1.26 15.67 11.19
N PHE A 279 1.00 16.84 11.77
CA PHE A 279 1.58 17.23 13.05
C PHE A 279 1.15 16.30 14.19
N MET A 280 -0.13 15.92 14.24
CA MET A 280 -0.60 14.90 15.17
C MET A 280 0.08 13.54 14.93
N TRP A 281 0.35 13.18 13.68
CA TRP A 281 1.01 11.92 13.33
C TRP A 281 2.44 11.88 13.84
N PHE A 282 3.17 12.98 13.71
CA PHE A 282 4.49 13.15 14.32
C PHE A 282 4.44 13.01 15.86
N LEU A 283 3.49 13.69 16.52
CA LEU A 283 3.36 13.61 17.98
C LEU A 283 3.03 12.19 18.46
N VAL A 284 2.18 11.46 17.73
CA VAL A 284 1.79 10.08 18.06
C VAL A 284 2.91 9.08 17.74
N ALA A 285 3.82 9.41 16.82
CA ALA A 285 4.97 8.57 16.52
C ALA A 285 6.07 8.65 17.61
N ILE A 286 6.20 9.77 18.33
CA ILE A 286 7.23 9.95 19.38
C ILE A 286 7.13 8.88 20.50
N PRO A 287 5.96 8.61 21.10
CA PRO A 287 5.82 7.57 22.11
C PRO A 287 6.27 6.18 21.66
N MET A 288 6.27 5.87 20.36
CA MET A 288 6.69 4.55 19.88
C MET A 288 8.15 4.24 20.19
N ALA A 289 9.03 5.25 20.23
CA ALA A 289 10.43 5.06 20.60
C ALA A 289 10.60 4.49 22.03
N PHE A 290 9.61 4.71 22.90
CA PHE A 290 9.63 4.30 24.30
C PHE A 290 8.74 3.08 24.58
N THR A 291 8.13 2.49 23.55
CA THR A 291 7.21 1.37 23.73
C THR A 291 7.96 0.04 23.86
N TYR A 292 7.43 -0.85 24.70
CA TYR A 292 7.82 -2.26 24.75
C TYR A 292 6.85 -3.12 23.91
N PRO A 293 7.30 -4.26 23.34
CA PRO A 293 6.47 -5.17 22.54
C PRO A 293 5.43 -5.89 23.41
N GLY A 294 4.38 -5.15 23.77
CA GLY A 294 3.23 -5.56 24.56
C GLY A 294 2.05 -4.61 24.28
N TRP A 295 1.23 -4.34 25.30
CA TRP A 295 0.08 -3.44 25.17
C TRP A 295 0.48 -2.01 24.79
N SER A 296 1.64 -1.53 25.23
CA SER A 296 2.17 -0.22 24.87
C SER A 296 2.37 -0.05 23.36
N MET A 297 2.97 -1.04 22.69
CA MET A 297 3.21 -1.00 21.25
C MET A 297 1.93 -1.19 20.45
N ALA A 298 0.98 -1.99 20.96
CA ALA A 298 -0.34 -2.14 20.33
C ALA A 298 -1.16 -0.84 20.40
N ILE A 299 -1.16 -0.16 21.54
CA ILE A 299 -1.85 1.14 21.71
C ILE A 299 -1.18 2.21 20.85
N ALA A 300 0.15 2.29 20.88
CA ALA A 300 0.87 3.27 20.08
C ALA A 300 0.70 3.02 18.57
N GLY A 301 0.74 1.76 18.14
CA GLY A 301 0.43 1.35 16.77
C GLY A 301 -1.03 1.64 16.38
N ALA A 302 -1.99 1.43 17.29
CA ALA A 302 -3.38 1.81 17.08
C ALA A 302 -3.54 3.32 16.89
N CYS A 303 -2.91 4.14 17.73
CA CYS A 303 -2.91 5.59 17.58
C CYS A 303 -2.25 6.02 16.26
N LEU A 304 -1.11 5.43 15.91
CA LEU A 304 -0.39 5.71 14.67
C LEU A 304 -1.24 5.31 13.45
N GLY A 305 -1.93 4.17 13.53
CA GLY A 305 -2.89 3.70 12.54
C GLY A 305 -4.07 4.65 12.38
N PHE A 306 -4.69 5.09 13.48
CA PHE A 306 -5.82 6.03 13.45
C PHE A 306 -5.46 7.33 12.72
N VAL A 307 -4.33 7.93 13.08
CA VAL A 307 -3.88 9.16 12.43
C VAL A 307 -3.42 8.89 10.99
N GLY A 308 -2.76 7.75 10.72
CA GLY A 308 -2.36 7.33 9.37
C GLY A 308 -3.54 7.10 8.43
N GLY A 309 -4.63 6.50 8.91
CA GLY A 309 -5.86 6.35 8.14
C GLY A 309 -6.50 7.70 7.81
N ALA A 310 -6.48 8.63 8.76
CA ALA A 310 -6.95 10.00 8.54
C ALA A 310 -6.08 10.76 7.54
N ILE A 311 -4.76 10.62 7.63
CA ILE A 311 -3.81 11.30 6.74
C ILE A 311 -3.97 10.82 5.30
N GLN A 312 -4.23 9.52 5.11
CA GLN A 312 -4.41 8.93 3.79
C GLN A 312 -5.54 9.63 3.02
N VAL A 313 -6.67 9.93 3.67
CA VAL A 313 -7.81 10.63 3.05
C VAL A 313 -7.41 12.03 2.58
N PHE A 314 -6.84 12.84 3.47
CA PHE A 314 -6.43 14.20 3.11
C PHE A 314 -5.28 14.23 2.10
N TYR A 315 -4.38 13.25 2.14
CA TYR A 315 -3.28 13.11 1.19
C TYR A 315 -3.83 12.87 -0.22
N TRP A 316 -4.83 12.00 -0.36
CA TRP A 316 -5.52 11.79 -1.64
C TRP A 316 -6.23 13.04 -2.14
N GLU A 317 -6.91 13.79 -1.26
CA GLU A 317 -7.59 15.04 -1.62
C GLU A 317 -6.60 16.12 -2.10
N VAL A 318 -5.50 16.31 -1.38
CA VAL A 318 -4.46 17.28 -1.77
C VAL A 318 -3.80 16.86 -3.09
N MET A 319 -3.56 15.57 -3.27
CA MET A 319 -3.06 15.03 -4.55
C MET A 319 -4.01 15.36 -5.70
N GLU A 320 -5.31 15.20 -5.48
CA GLU A 320 -6.35 15.47 -6.48
C GLU A 320 -6.52 16.96 -6.79
N ALA A 321 -6.35 17.83 -5.80
CA ALA A 321 -6.40 19.28 -6.00
C ALA A 321 -5.17 19.83 -6.75
N VAL A 322 -4.02 19.16 -6.64
CA VAL A 322 -2.73 19.64 -7.16
C VAL A 322 -2.36 19.03 -8.52
N ARG A 323 -2.95 17.87 -8.87
CA ARG A 323 -2.68 17.20 -10.15
C ARG A 323 -3.18 18.01 -11.35
N PRO A 324 -2.42 18.04 -12.47
CA PRO A 324 -2.96 18.49 -13.76
C PRO A 324 -4.17 17.65 -14.18
N LYS A 325 -5.19 18.29 -14.77
CA LYS A 325 -6.35 17.57 -15.35
C LYS A 325 -5.84 16.57 -16.40
N GLY A 326 -6.37 15.34 -16.36
CA GLY A 326 -5.99 14.26 -17.29
C GLY A 326 -4.79 13.39 -16.89
N SER A 327 -4.05 13.70 -15.82
CA SER A 327 -2.81 12.94 -15.46
C SER A 327 -2.87 12.16 -14.15
N ALA A 328 -4.05 11.82 -13.62
CA ALA A 328 -4.21 11.18 -12.31
C ALA A 328 -3.42 9.87 -12.17
N VAL A 329 -3.59 8.97 -13.13
CA VAL A 329 -3.02 7.61 -13.05
C VAL A 329 -1.50 7.66 -13.06
N SER A 330 -0.91 8.49 -13.92
CA SER A 330 0.55 8.64 -14.00
C SER A 330 1.12 9.37 -12.78
N TYR A 331 0.42 10.37 -12.24
CA TYR A 331 0.83 11.08 -11.02
C TYR A 331 0.90 10.11 -9.82
N MET A 332 -0.14 9.28 -9.65
CA MET A 332 -0.20 8.25 -8.61
C MET A 332 0.90 7.19 -8.79
N ALA A 333 1.10 6.70 -10.01
CA ALA A 333 2.10 5.68 -10.29
C ALA A 333 3.53 6.15 -9.96
N TRP A 334 3.87 7.40 -10.28
CA TRP A 334 5.18 7.96 -9.97
C TRP A 334 5.39 8.22 -8.48
N LEU A 335 4.36 8.73 -7.77
CA LEU A 335 4.42 8.85 -6.31
C LEU A 335 4.68 7.50 -5.66
N TRP A 336 3.91 6.48 -6.04
CA TRP A 336 4.05 5.12 -5.49
C TRP A 336 5.38 4.47 -5.84
N THR A 337 5.97 4.79 -7.00
CA THR A 337 7.29 4.32 -7.38
C THR A 337 8.37 4.91 -6.48
N VAL A 338 8.35 6.23 -6.25
CA VAL A 338 9.32 6.92 -5.39
C VAL A 338 9.14 6.48 -3.94
N GLU A 339 7.92 6.60 -3.41
CA GLU A 339 7.58 6.21 -2.03
C GLU A 339 7.91 4.74 -1.77
N GLY A 340 7.50 3.82 -2.66
CA GLY A 340 7.78 2.40 -2.52
C GLY A 340 9.27 2.04 -2.61
N SER A 341 10.04 2.74 -3.46
CA SER A 341 11.49 2.56 -3.53
C SER A 341 12.18 3.03 -2.26
N VAL A 342 11.80 4.19 -1.72
CA VAL A 342 12.38 4.68 -0.47
C VAL A 342 11.90 3.85 0.74
N MET A 343 10.67 3.35 0.70
CA MET A 343 10.16 2.37 1.67
C MET A 343 10.98 1.09 1.68
N SER A 344 11.35 0.58 0.51
CA SER A 344 12.21 -0.60 0.42
C SER A 344 13.61 -0.38 0.99
N LEU A 345 14.16 0.84 0.82
CA LEU A 345 15.41 1.24 1.45
C LEU A 345 15.25 1.33 2.97
N GLY A 346 14.14 1.90 3.44
CA GLY A 346 13.79 1.95 4.87
C GLY A 346 13.67 0.56 5.50
N ALA A 347 13.09 -0.41 4.79
CA ALA A 347 13.01 -1.79 5.25
C ALA A 347 14.39 -2.47 5.37
N ALA A 348 15.26 -2.28 4.38
CA ALA A 348 16.62 -2.81 4.41
C ALA A 348 17.46 -2.19 5.55
N VAL A 349 17.42 -0.85 5.67
CA VAL A 349 18.11 -0.11 6.74
C VAL A 349 17.53 -0.47 8.11
N GLY A 350 16.21 -0.60 8.21
CA GLY A 350 15.51 -0.98 9.45
C GLY A 350 15.90 -2.36 9.94
N GLY A 351 16.13 -3.31 9.03
CA GLY A 351 16.67 -4.63 9.38
C GLY A 351 18.05 -4.52 10.02
N VAL A 352 18.98 -3.83 9.35
CA VAL A 352 20.37 -3.66 9.83
C VAL A 352 20.43 -2.91 11.16
N LEU A 353 19.69 -1.81 11.28
CA LEU A 353 19.68 -0.99 12.50
C LEU A 353 19.02 -1.72 13.68
N SER A 354 18.00 -2.54 13.43
CA SER A 354 17.36 -3.35 14.47
C SER A 354 18.29 -4.44 15.00
N ASP A 355 19.17 -4.97 14.15
CA ASP A 355 20.15 -6.01 14.49
C ASP A 355 21.40 -5.45 15.20
N THR A 356 21.87 -4.26 14.77
CA THR A 356 23.15 -3.67 15.25
C THR A 356 23.01 -2.70 16.41
N ILE A 357 21.93 -1.91 16.46
CA ILE A 357 21.75 -0.85 17.46
C ILE A 357 20.62 -1.20 18.41
N SER A 358 19.37 -1.13 17.93
CA SER A 358 18.16 -1.46 18.68
C SER A 358 16.93 -1.22 17.80
N PRO A 359 15.88 -2.07 17.89
CA PRO A 359 14.59 -1.81 17.25
C PRO A 359 13.92 -0.51 17.69
N GLN A 360 14.14 -0.07 18.94
CA GLN A 360 13.60 1.20 19.46
C GLN A 360 14.21 2.40 18.73
N PHE A 361 15.49 2.30 18.35
CA PHE A 361 16.15 3.34 17.55
C PHE A 361 15.53 3.44 16.16
N CYS A 362 15.18 2.31 15.54
CA CYS A 362 14.43 2.30 14.27
C CYS A 362 13.06 2.97 14.41
N LEU A 363 12.32 2.68 15.48
CA LEU A 363 11.01 3.32 15.74
C LEU A 363 11.15 4.83 16.00
N ALA A 364 12.21 5.26 16.69
CA ALA A 364 12.54 6.67 16.84
C ALA A 364 12.87 7.33 15.49
N LEU A 365 13.61 6.63 14.63
CA LEU A 365 13.94 7.10 13.29
C LEU A 365 12.71 7.20 12.39
N THR A 366 11.71 6.33 12.55
CA THR A 366 10.40 6.47 11.92
C THR A 366 9.74 7.79 12.34
N ALA A 367 9.73 8.13 13.64
CA ALA A 367 9.18 9.39 14.12
C ALA A 367 9.93 10.61 13.56
N VAL A 368 11.26 10.56 13.50
CA VAL A 368 12.09 11.61 12.89
C VAL A 368 11.77 11.76 11.40
N SER A 369 11.61 10.65 10.68
CA SER A 369 11.29 10.66 9.25
C SER A 369 9.92 11.28 8.98
N ILE A 370 8.92 10.94 9.78
CA ILE A 370 7.61 11.61 9.76
C ILE A 370 7.81 13.12 10.05
N GLY A 371 8.55 13.49 11.09
CA GLY A 371 8.85 14.89 11.41
C GLY A 371 9.49 15.68 10.26
N MET A 372 10.46 15.08 9.57
CA MET A 372 11.08 15.68 8.37
C MET A 372 10.09 15.86 7.23
N GLY A 373 9.23 14.86 6.97
CA GLY A 373 8.14 14.98 5.99
C GLY A 373 7.20 16.15 6.31
N ASN A 374 6.88 16.36 7.60
CA ASN A 374 6.06 17.49 8.05
C ASN A 374 6.75 18.84 7.78
N ILE A 375 8.05 18.93 8.03
CA ILE A 375 8.85 20.13 7.78
C ILE A 375 8.86 20.43 6.27
N VAL A 376 9.10 19.42 5.43
CA VAL A 376 9.06 19.55 3.97
C VAL A 376 7.70 20.04 3.49
N LEU A 377 6.61 19.44 3.98
CA LEU A 377 5.25 19.85 3.67
C LEU A 377 4.96 21.29 4.11
N THR A 378 5.45 21.69 5.28
CA THR A 378 5.28 23.03 5.86
C THR A 378 6.07 24.10 5.09
N ILE A 379 7.30 23.81 4.68
CA ILE A 379 8.14 24.69 3.85
C ILE A 379 7.54 24.80 2.44
N GLY A 380 7.08 23.68 1.89
CA GLY A 380 6.49 23.58 0.56
C GLY A 380 5.06 24.11 0.44
N LYS A 381 4.42 24.55 1.54
CA LYS A 381 3.01 24.96 1.58
C LYS A 381 2.61 25.95 0.48
N LYS A 382 3.51 26.87 0.10
CA LYS A 382 3.25 27.87 -0.95
C LYS A 382 3.00 27.24 -2.32
N ARG A 383 3.52 26.04 -2.56
CA ARG A 383 3.34 25.28 -3.81
C ARG A 383 2.08 24.41 -3.81
N LEU A 384 1.42 24.26 -2.66
CA LEU A 384 0.20 23.48 -2.48
C LEU A 384 -1.02 24.38 -2.20
N ILE A 385 -0.91 25.71 -2.37
CA ILE A 385 -2.01 26.67 -2.14
C ILE A 385 -3.26 26.34 -2.97
N ALA A 386 -3.10 25.68 -4.12
CA ALA A 386 -4.22 25.18 -4.92
C ALA A 386 -5.16 24.24 -4.13
N ALA A 387 -4.64 23.52 -3.13
CA ALA A 387 -5.40 22.63 -2.24
C ALA A 387 -5.90 23.32 -0.95
N ASP A 388 -5.58 24.60 -0.73
CA ASP A 388 -6.09 25.38 0.41
C ASP A 388 -7.46 25.98 0.07
N ARG A 389 -8.38 25.10 -0.32
CA ARG A 389 -9.77 25.43 -0.65
C ARG A 389 -10.67 24.46 0.07
N ILE A 390 -11.82 24.96 0.55
CA ILE A 390 -12.87 24.08 1.05
C ILE A 390 -13.53 23.49 -0.20
N PRO A 391 -13.60 22.15 -0.35
CA PRO A 391 -14.22 21.55 -1.53
C PRO A 391 -15.68 22.03 -1.61
N THR A 392 -16.01 22.79 -2.66
CA THR A 392 -17.38 23.25 -2.94
C THR A 392 -18.17 22.11 -3.55
N ALA A 393 -19.47 22.04 -3.26
CA ALA A 393 -20.36 21.01 -3.79
C ALA A 393 -20.35 20.92 -5.33
N GLU A 394 -20.04 22.03 -6.00
CA GLU A 394 -19.91 22.16 -7.46
C GLU A 394 -18.66 21.48 -8.04
N GLU A 395 -17.52 21.45 -7.33
CA GLU A 395 -16.31 20.74 -7.77
C GLU A 395 -16.44 19.23 -7.56
N ASP A 396 -17.16 18.81 -6.52
CA ASP A 396 -17.54 17.41 -6.28
C ASP A 396 -18.43 16.90 -7.43
N THR A 397 -19.32 17.75 -8.00
CA THR A 397 -20.07 17.45 -9.24
C THR A 397 -19.25 17.59 -10.51
N ALA A 398 -18.32 18.54 -10.63
CA ALA A 398 -17.47 18.69 -11.82
C ALA A 398 -16.42 17.57 -11.96
N ALA A 399 -15.93 17.02 -10.84
CA ALA A 399 -15.11 15.81 -10.82
C ALA A 399 -15.92 14.55 -11.18
N MET A 400 -17.25 14.57 -10.97
CA MET A 400 -18.17 13.55 -11.47
C MET A 400 -18.43 13.72 -12.98
N GLU A 401 -18.60 14.95 -13.48
CA GLU A 401 -18.84 15.23 -14.91
C GLU A 401 -17.60 15.02 -15.79
N GLY A 402 -16.40 15.34 -15.32
CA GLY A 402 -15.14 15.11 -16.06
C GLY A 402 -14.74 13.63 -16.22
N ASN A 403 -15.46 12.71 -15.58
CA ASN A 403 -15.31 11.25 -15.72
C ASN A 403 -16.49 10.61 -16.47
N ALA A 404 -17.50 11.37 -16.89
CA ALA A 404 -18.48 10.89 -17.84
C ALA A 404 -17.82 10.89 -19.23
N PRO A 405 -17.95 9.81 -20.04
CA PRO A 405 -17.57 9.90 -21.44
C PRO A 405 -18.39 11.02 -22.06
N ALA A 406 -17.72 11.96 -22.71
CA ALA A 406 -18.37 13.01 -23.47
C ALA A 406 -19.42 12.37 -24.37
N THR A 407 -20.69 12.68 -24.10
CA THR A 407 -21.81 12.27 -24.93
C THR A 407 -21.66 12.94 -26.29
N THR A 408 -21.26 12.14 -27.29
CA THR A 408 -21.63 12.35 -28.69
C THR A 408 -21.98 11.00 -29.29
#